data_AF-A0AA88S3C5-F1
#
_entry.id   AF-A0AA88S3C5-F1
#
_cell.length_a   1.000
_cell.length_b   1.000
_cell.length_c   1.000
_cell.angle_alpha   90.00
_cell.angle_beta   90.00
_cell.angle_gamma   90.00
#
_symmetry.space_group_name_H-M   'P 1'
#
loop_
_entity.id
_entity.type
_entity.pdbx_description
1 polymer ?
#
loop_
_entity_poly.entity_id
_entity_poly.type
_entity_poly.pdbx_seq_one_letter_code
_entity_poly.pdbx_strand_id
1 'polypeptide(L)'
;MVSDDLQFGSLFTGKRIKVTLRSSSYVGVVQRINPNRTLVLADVVGGSDGCKYPGSKMFFGREILDVQLISEANTGCGHSQQHGGEDQPSVQKCLPHRKAVKNDEDGYINFVVIHEFHEKFGPAVMHIKKQHVIGVGADGVYMSKQGRLCWLQIATKNKIYLFDILVLGARAFKNGLSMILENKSILKVLHDCRVLAGCLLAHFGVKITNVFDTQVADVMCFYSETGGFLPDRVSTLQEVVSFHLKVPSSQLSSLQVKSQLVEDEIEMFYQRPCPVPLLKMMALSVIHLQPLRLRLLDKLMTDYMALVDSYLNSSHYKPDELEHISMESMLELPRELRQLEHMCRDRQQWAVDRYPVTDKGLLARFNPRNQSPSQTSPAAEEQCHTGNQSQADSFQPAAVESPSLTQAPVLGSVLDLREKMSSAQEEGTGRLSHGSHRFLHPPRCTLPLHQNFRQCCVLQRGEMTAPSASQQDVAELFLASSRKGGTSNL
;
A
#
# COMPACT_ATOMS: atom_id res chain seq x y z
N MET A 1 9.68 2.00 -24.72
CA MET A 1 11.08 1.56 -24.89
C MET A 1 12.08 2.32 -23.99
N VAL A 2 11.71 2.65 -22.74
CA VAL A 2 12.57 3.43 -21.80
C VAL A 2 12.84 2.66 -20.49
N SER A 3 12.38 1.40 -20.40
CA SER A 3 12.40 0.64 -19.15
C SER A 3 13.67 -0.18 -18.93
N ASP A 4 14.51 -0.36 -19.95
CA ASP A 4 15.71 -1.21 -19.88
C ASP A 4 16.99 -0.44 -19.51
N ASP A 5 17.06 0.87 -19.79
CA ASP A 5 18.27 1.67 -19.56
C ASP A 5 18.58 1.92 -18.07
N LEU A 6 17.57 1.89 -17.19
CA LEU A 6 17.76 2.09 -15.75
C LEU A 6 18.22 0.82 -15.02
N GLN A 7 17.94 -0.36 -15.55
CA GLN A 7 18.46 -1.62 -14.99
C GLN A 7 19.92 -1.85 -15.38
N PHE A 8 20.35 -1.36 -16.55
CA PHE A 8 21.73 -1.48 -17.01
C PHE A 8 22.71 -0.67 -16.13
N GLY A 9 22.30 0.52 -15.68
CA GLY A 9 23.16 1.42 -14.87
C GLY A 9 23.57 0.85 -13.50
N SER A 10 22.67 0.12 -12.82
CA SER A 10 22.92 -0.44 -11.48
C SER A 10 23.85 -1.65 -11.46
N LEU A 11 24.06 -2.31 -12.60
CA LEU A 11 24.92 -3.49 -12.71
C LEU A 11 26.43 -3.16 -12.72
N PHE A 12 26.77 -1.91 -13.00
CA PHE A 12 28.16 -1.46 -13.13
C PHE A 12 28.60 -0.53 -12.01
N THR A 13 27.68 0.05 -11.22
CA THR A 13 28.01 0.88 -10.06
C THR A 13 28.92 0.12 -9.10
N GLY A 14 30.05 0.73 -8.72
CA GLY A 14 31.08 0.15 -7.87
C GLY A 14 32.12 -0.69 -8.60
N LYS A 15 31.94 -1.01 -9.90
CA LYS A 15 32.94 -1.76 -10.67
C LYS A 15 34.02 -0.84 -11.23
N ARG A 16 35.25 -1.36 -11.32
CA ARG A 16 36.36 -0.68 -11.96
C ARG A 16 36.33 -0.94 -13.47
N ILE A 17 36.30 0.12 -14.26
CA ILE A 17 36.22 0.03 -15.72
C ILE A 17 37.29 0.88 -16.38
N LYS A 18 37.74 0.45 -17.56
CA LYS A 18 38.54 1.24 -18.49
C LYS A 18 37.63 1.83 -19.55
N VAL A 19 37.70 3.14 -19.75
CA VAL A 19 36.96 3.90 -20.76
C VAL A 19 37.96 4.41 -21.78
N THR A 20 37.73 4.13 -23.06
CA THR A 20 38.57 4.59 -24.16
C THR A 20 37.84 5.68 -24.96
N LEU A 21 38.48 6.83 -25.14
CA LEU A 21 38.05 7.93 -26.00
C LEU A 21 38.92 7.96 -27.28
N ARG A 22 38.61 8.86 -28.23
CA ARG A 22 39.34 8.99 -29.51
C ARG A 22 40.86 9.19 -29.39
N SER A 23 41.32 9.85 -28.34
CA SER A 23 42.73 10.22 -28.17
C SER A 23 43.33 9.81 -26.82
N SER A 24 42.57 9.15 -25.95
CA SER A 24 42.99 8.87 -24.56
C SER A 24 42.19 7.73 -23.96
N SER A 25 42.71 7.08 -22.93
CA SER A 25 41.95 6.13 -22.11
C SER A 25 42.03 6.50 -20.64
N TYR A 26 41.02 6.11 -19.87
CA TYR A 26 40.91 6.40 -18.44
C TYR A 26 40.42 5.17 -17.70
N VAL A 27 40.93 4.92 -16.50
CA VAL A 27 40.50 3.84 -15.62
C VAL A 27 39.92 4.44 -14.35
N GLY A 28 38.74 4.00 -13.92
CA GLY A 28 38.11 4.50 -12.70
C GLY A 28 36.96 3.61 -12.22
N VAL A 29 36.42 3.94 -11.06
CA VAL A 29 35.31 3.20 -10.44
C VAL A 29 33.99 3.87 -10.78
N VAL A 30 33.02 3.11 -11.29
CA VAL A 30 31.72 3.66 -11.70
C VAL A 30 30.93 4.14 -10.49
N GLN A 31 30.73 5.44 -10.37
CA GLN A 31 29.89 6.02 -9.32
C GLN A 31 28.42 6.09 -9.75
N ARG A 32 28.17 6.45 -11.02
CA ARG A 32 26.81 6.50 -11.60
C ARG A 32 26.85 6.51 -13.12
N ILE A 33 25.82 5.93 -13.72
CA ILE A 33 25.49 6.06 -15.14
C ILE A 33 24.14 6.77 -15.22
N ASN A 34 24.12 7.95 -15.83
CA ASN A 34 22.92 8.77 -15.94
C ASN A 34 22.09 8.38 -17.19
N PRO A 35 20.75 8.55 -17.16
CA PRO A 35 19.88 8.24 -18.31
C PRO A 35 20.21 9.00 -19.60
N ASN A 36 20.89 10.15 -19.48
CA ASN A 36 21.39 10.91 -20.63
C ASN A 36 22.73 10.35 -21.19
N ARG A 37 23.06 9.08 -20.89
CA ARG A 37 24.29 8.38 -21.29
C ARG A 37 25.57 9.02 -20.78
N THR A 38 25.52 9.70 -19.62
CA THR A 38 26.72 10.27 -19.00
C THR A 38 27.24 9.33 -17.93
N LEU A 39 28.53 9.02 -17.96
CA LEU A 39 29.21 8.15 -17.01
C LEU A 39 30.03 8.99 -16.04
N VAL A 40 29.90 8.74 -14.74
CA VAL A 40 30.73 9.40 -13.72
C VAL A 40 31.60 8.36 -13.02
N LEU A 41 32.91 8.57 -13.09
CA LEU A 41 33.92 7.72 -12.46
C LEU A 41 34.56 8.42 -11.28
N ALA A 42 34.83 7.69 -10.21
CA ALA A 42 35.72 8.08 -9.12
C ALA A 42 37.10 7.43 -9.29
N ASP A 43 38.11 7.93 -8.57
CA ASP A 43 39.49 7.42 -8.56
C ASP A 43 40.09 7.25 -9.96
N VAL A 44 39.92 8.28 -10.79
CA VAL A 44 40.24 8.20 -12.21
C VAL A 44 41.73 8.37 -12.47
N VAL A 45 42.29 7.46 -13.27
CA VAL A 45 43.69 7.45 -13.69
C VAL A 45 43.75 7.47 -15.21
N GLY A 46 44.59 8.32 -15.80
CA GLY A 46 44.85 8.32 -17.23
C GLY A 46 45.62 7.08 -17.66
N GLY A 47 45.15 6.38 -18.70
CA GLY A 47 45.69 5.10 -19.15
C GLY A 47 46.96 5.21 -20.00
N SER A 48 47.31 6.41 -20.49
CA SER A 48 48.53 6.68 -21.27
C SER A 48 49.64 7.37 -20.47
N ASP A 49 49.29 8.08 -19.40
CA ASP A 49 50.20 8.93 -18.60
C ASP A 49 50.22 8.55 -17.10
N GLY A 50 49.31 7.68 -16.63
CA GLY A 50 49.24 7.25 -15.23
C GLY A 50 48.82 8.36 -14.25
N CYS A 51 48.46 9.55 -14.76
CA CYS A 51 48.13 10.69 -13.94
C CYS A 51 46.79 10.48 -13.22
N LYS A 52 46.79 10.68 -11.89
CA LYS A 52 45.57 10.60 -11.08
C LYS A 52 44.82 11.92 -11.13
N TYR A 53 43.52 11.84 -11.39
CA TYR A 53 42.64 13.00 -11.42
C TYR A 53 41.84 13.07 -10.10
N PRO A 54 41.96 14.18 -9.34
CA PRO A 54 41.25 14.30 -8.07
C PRO A 54 39.74 14.47 -8.28
N GLY A 55 38.96 13.82 -7.42
CA GLY A 55 37.49 13.85 -7.45
C GLY A 55 36.87 13.01 -8.55
N SER A 56 35.54 13.11 -8.70
CA SER A 56 34.81 12.37 -9.73
C SER A 56 34.93 13.06 -11.09
N LYS A 57 35.22 12.30 -12.15
CA LYS A 57 35.24 12.78 -13.54
C LYS A 57 34.02 12.28 -14.30
N MET A 58 33.51 13.15 -15.17
CA MET A 58 32.34 12.91 -16.00
C MET A 58 32.75 12.68 -17.45
N PHE A 59 32.17 11.66 -18.07
CA PHE A 59 32.39 11.27 -19.46
C PHE A 59 31.06 11.24 -20.20
N PHE A 60 30.97 11.92 -21.34
CA PHE A 60 29.75 11.94 -22.15
C PHE A 60 29.72 10.71 -23.07
N GLY A 61 28.62 9.96 -23.08
CA GLY A 61 28.53 8.70 -23.82
C GLY A 61 28.78 8.79 -25.33
N ARG A 62 28.66 9.98 -25.93
CA ARG A 62 29.02 10.24 -27.34
C ARG A 62 30.52 10.29 -27.61
N GLU A 63 31.34 10.45 -26.57
CA GLU A 63 32.81 10.52 -26.64
C GLU A 63 33.47 9.18 -26.32
N ILE A 64 32.72 8.26 -25.70
CA ILE A 64 33.19 6.94 -25.30
C ILE A 64 33.16 6.00 -26.51
N LEU A 65 34.33 5.50 -26.90
CA LEU A 65 34.48 4.52 -27.97
C LEU A 65 34.35 3.08 -27.48
N ASP A 66 34.85 2.80 -26.27
CA ASP A 66 34.85 1.46 -25.68
C ASP A 66 34.86 1.51 -24.15
N VAL A 67 34.27 0.49 -23.52
CA VAL A 67 34.23 0.30 -22.07
C VAL A 67 34.56 -1.15 -21.74
N GLN A 68 35.66 -1.36 -21.01
CA GLN A 68 36.12 -2.68 -20.59
C GLN A 68 36.02 -2.81 -19.07
N LEU A 69 35.43 -3.92 -18.60
CA LEU A 69 35.37 -4.23 -17.18
C LEU A 69 36.71 -4.81 -16.73
N ILE A 70 37.34 -4.22 -15.70
CA ILE A 70 38.59 -4.76 -15.16
C ILE A 70 38.22 -5.66 -13.99
N SER A 71 38.20 -6.97 -14.25
CA SER A 71 38.08 -8.00 -13.21
C SER A 71 39.40 -8.10 -12.46
N GLU A 72 39.40 -7.87 -11.15
CA GLU A 72 40.53 -8.22 -10.29
C GLU A 72 40.56 -9.75 -10.16
N ALA A 73 41.35 -10.41 -11.02
CA ALA A 73 41.70 -11.79 -10.83
C ALA A 73 42.89 -11.88 -9.86
N ASN A 74 42.78 -12.73 -8.84
CA ASN A 74 43.96 -13.41 -8.33
C ASN A 74 43.65 -14.86 -7.95
N THR A 75 44.40 -15.75 -8.62
CA THR A 75 44.86 -17.10 -8.20
C THR A 75 43.85 -18.23 -7.94
N GLY A 76 43.79 -19.17 -8.91
CA GLY A 76 43.65 -20.65 -8.80
C GLY A 76 42.34 -21.22 -8.22
N CYS A 77 41.71 -22.29 -8.70
CA CYS A 77 42.03 -23.36 -9.64
C CYS A 77 40.70 -24.10 -9.97
N GLY A 78 40.60 -24.73 -11.15
CA GLY A 78 39.74 -25.92 -11.33
C GLY A 78 38.67 -25.84 -12.44
N HIS A 79 39.01 -26.39 -13.60
CA HIS A 79 38.19 -26.57 -14.81
C HIS A 79 36.96 -27.48 -14.66
N SER A 80 35.90 -27.19 -15.42
CA SER A 80 35.29 -28.05 -16.49
C SER A 80 33.96 -27.40 -16.93
N GLN A 81 33.95 -26.70 -18.06
CA GLN A 81 33.57 -27.11 -19.43
C GLN A 81 32.05 -27.28 -19.67
N GLN A 82 31.67 -26.72 -20.82
CA GLN A 82 30.34 -26.40 -21.34
C GLN A 82 29.64 -27.64 -21.91
N HIS A 83 28.31 -27.58 -22.01
CA HIS A 83 27.60 -28.05 -23.20
C HIS A 83 26.35 -27.19 -23.43
N GLY A 84 26.18 -26.71 -24.66
CA GLY A 84 25.01 -25.96 -25.14
C GLY A 84 23.92 -26.87 -25.71
N GLY A 85 22.77 -26.27 -26.00
CA GLY A 85 21.66 -26.89 -26.73
C GLY A 85 20.42 -25.97 -26.75
N GLU A 86 19.88 -25.76 -27.94
CA GLU A 86 18.89 -24.76 -28.34
C GLU A 86 17.43 -25.10 -27.96
N ASP A 87 16.62 -24.02 -27.98
CA ASP A 87 15.25 -23.88 -28.50
C ASP A 87 13.97 -24.40 -27.81
N GLN A 88 13.12 -23.38 -27.59
CA GLN A 88 11.66 -23.26 -27.75
C GLN A 88 10.73 -23.14 -26.52
N PRO A 89 9.67 -22.30 -26.65
CA PRO A 89 9.12 -21.52 -25.54
C PRO A 89 7.85 -22.16 -24.97
N SER A 90 7.78 -22.26 -23.64
CA SER A 90 6.51 -22.55 -22.96
C SER A 90 5.84 -21.24 -22.54
N VAL A 91 4.60 -21.07 -23.00
CA VAL A 91 3.71 -19.94 -22.69
C VAL A 91 3.41 -19.96 -21.19
N GLN A 92 4.14 -19.15 -20.42
CA GLN A 92 3.95 -19.05 -18.98
C GLN A 92 2.90 -17.97 -18.66
N LYS A 93 1.65 -18.46 -18.61
CA LYS A 93 0.53 -18.02 -17.77
C LYS A 93 0.83 -16.78 -16.89
N CYS A 94 0.25 -15.64 -17.26
CA CYS A 94 0.25 -14.42 -16.46
C CYS A 94 -0.38 -14.66 -15.07
N LEU A 95 0.46 -14.65 -14.04
CA LEU A 95 0.07 -14.41 -12.65
C LEU A 95 0.97 -13.30 -12.10
N PRO A 96 0.46 -12.09 -11.78
CA PRO A 96 1.25 -11.08 -11.12
C PRO A 96 1.22 -11.33 -9.61
N HIS A 97 1.97 -12.32 -9.13
CA HIS A 97 2.28 -12.45 -7.71
C HIS A 97 3.79 -12.30 -7.49
N ARG A 98 4.13 -11.15 -6.90
CA ARG A 98 5.19 -10.96 -5.90
C ARG A 98 6.60 -11.38 -6.36
N LYS A 99 7.34 -10.44 -6.97
CA LYS A 99 8.76 -10.36 -6.63
C LYS A 99 8.82 -10.02 -5.14
N ALA A 100 9.13 -11.03 -4.35
CA ALA A 100 9.39 -10.92 -2.94
C ALA A 100 10.29 -9.70 -2.70
N VAL A 101 9.82 -8.77 -1.87
CA VAL A 101 10.73 -8.06 -0.99
C VAL A 101 11.48 -9.16 -0.27
N LYS A 102 12.79 -9.25 -0.49
CA LYS A 102 13.62 -10.18 0.27
C LYS A 102 13.42 -9.83 1.74
N ASN A 103 12.88 -10.77 2.49
CA ASN A 103 12.86 -10.71 3.95
C ASN A 103 14.28 -11.07 4.38
N ASP A 104 15.14 -10.05 4.46
CA ASP A 104 16.25 -10.11 5.39
C ASP A 104 15.66 -9.86 6.79
N GLU A 105 16.18 -10.54 7.80
CA GLU A 105 15.69 -10.70 9.19
C GLU A 105 15.43 -9.40 9.98
N ASP A 106 15.51 -8.23 9.35
CA ASP A 106 14.93 -6.96 9.78
C ASP A 106 14.29 -6.29 8.57
N GLY A 107 13.01 -6.61 8.29
CA GLY A 107 12.26 -6.05 7.16
C GLY A 107 12.27 -4.52 7.15
N TYR A 108 13.22 -3.91 6.43
CA TYR A 108 13.39 -2.46 6.37
C TYR A 108 12.24 -1.86 5.53
N ILE A 109 11.17 -1.45 6.21
CA ILE A 109 10.14 -0.60 5.61
C ILE A 109 10.82 0.73 5.26
N ASN A 110 11.11 0.95 3.98
CA ASN A 110 11.73 2.20 3.53
C ASN A 110 10.68 3.32 3.47
N PHE A 111 10.83 4.32 4.33
CA PHE A 111 9.99 5.51 4.36
C PHE A 111 10.83 6.79 4.39
N VAL A 112 10.24 7.89 3.92
CA VAL A 112 10.85 9.22 3.95
C VAL A 112 10.08 10.11 4.91
N VAL A 113 10.76 10.59 5.96
CA VAL A 113 10.22 11.60 6.87
C VAL A 113 10.35 12.97 6.24
N ILE A 114 9.25 13.71 6.21
CA ILE A 114 9.15 15.08 5.67
C ILE A 114 8.69 15.99 6.80
N HIS A 115 9.62 16.78 7.33
CA HIS A 115 9.40 17.72 8.43
C HIS A 115 9.78 19.16 8.06
N GLU A 116 10.21 19.40 6.82
CA GLU A 116 10.61 20.71 6.30
C GLU A 116 10.23 20.87 4.82
N PHE A 117 10.16 22.12 4.33
CA PHE A 117 9.70 22.43 2.97
C PHE A 117 10.80 22.39 1.89
N HIS A 118 12.08 22.54 2.23
CA HIS A 118 13.12 22.84 1.26
C HIS A 118 13.50 21.65 0.37
N GLU A 119 14.06 20.57 0.92
CA GLU A 119 14.64 19.50 0.08
C GLU A 119 13.65 18.39 -0.27
N LYS A 120 12.85 17.93 0.71
CA LYS A 120 12.08 16.68 0.59
C LYS A 120 10.62 16.89 0.22
N PHE A 121 10.02 18.00 0.67
CA PHE A 121 8.58 18.24 0.53
C PHE A 121 8.14 18.39 -0.92
N GLY A 122 8.74 19.33 -1.67
CA GLY A 122 8.40 19.59 -3.07
C GLY A 122 8.49 18.32 -3.95
N PRO A 123 9.63 17.60 -3.95
CA PRO A 123 9.78 16.36 -4.70
C PRO A 123 8.78 15.27 -4.30
N ALA A 124 8.45 15.16 -3.00
CA ALA A 124 7.46 14.19 -2.53
C ALA A 124 6.04 14.52 -3.04
N VAL A 125 5.60 15.77 -2.89
CA VAL A 125 4.30 16.23 -3.40
C VAL A 125 4.20 16.01 -4.91
N MET A 126 5.24 16.35 -5.66
CA MET A 126 5.27 16.13 -7.12
C MET A 126 5.25 14.65 -7.50
N HIS A 127 5.92 13.78 -6.72
CA HIS A 127 5.87 12.35 -6.95
C HIS A 127 4.49 11.76 -6.65
N ILE A 128 3.87 12.16 -5.54
CA ILE A 128 2.54 11.71 -5.12
C ILE A 128 1.46 12.17 -6.11
N LYS A 129 1.54 13.41 -6.60
CA LYS A 129 0.58 13.97 -7.57
C LYS A 129 0.54 13.21 -8.90
N LYS A 130 1.60 12.47 -9.25
CA LYS A 130 1.67 11.62 -10.45
C LYS A 130 1.02 10.24 -10.27
N GLN A 131 0.62 9.88 -9.05
CA GLN A 131 0.02 8.58 -8.78
C GLN A 131 -1.48 8.61 -9.10
N HIS A 132 -2.00 7.49 -9.61
CA HIS A 132 -3.45 7.30 -9.77
C HIS A 132 -4.12 6.79 -8.50
N VAL A 133 -3.37 6.04 -7.69
CA VAL A 133 -3.85 5.43 -6.45
C VAL A 133 -2.78 5.61 -5.37
N ILE A 134 -3.20 6.03 -4.18
CA ILE A 134 -2.33 6.18 -3.01
C ILE A 134 -2.99 5.58 -1.77
N GLY A 135 -2.20 4.99 -0.88
CA GLY A 135 -2.65 4.64 0.47
C GLY A 135 -2.50 5.85 1.37
N VAL A 136 -3.49 6.14 2.20
CA VAL A 136 -3.47 7.28 3.13
C VAL A 136 -3.79 6.81 4.54
N GLY A 137 -2.95 7.22 5.48
CA GLY A 137 -3.14 7.05 6.91
C GLY A 137 -2.89 8.38 7.62
N ALA A 138 -3.30 8.44 8.88
CA ALA A 138 -2.96 9.55 9.76
C ALA A 138 -2.85 9.09 11.21
N ASP A 139 -2.06 9.83 11.97
CA ASP A 139 -1.93 9.66 13.41
C ASP A 139 -1.85 11.01 14.12
N GLY A 140 -2.38 11.05 15.33
CA GLY A 140 -2.47 12.26 16.11
C GLY A 140 -3.15 12.01 17.44
N VAL A 141 -3.25 13.08 18.23
CA VAL A 141 -3.78 13.02 19.58
C VAL A 141 -5.22 13.51 19.55
N TYR A 142 -6.14 12.65 19.98
CA TYR A 142 -7.59 12.93 20.07
C TYR A 142 -8.23 13.48 18.78
N MET A 143 -7.90 12.95 17.59
CA MET A 143 -8.21 13.45 16.21
C MET A 143 -9.65 13.93 15.85
N SER A 144 -10.55 14.03 16.82
CA SER A 144 -11.83 14.75 16.81
C SER A 144 -11.68 16.29 16.91
N LYS A 145 -12.76 17.00 17.30
CA LYS A 145 -12.87 18.48 17.28
C LYS A 145 -11.80 19.22 18.09
N GLN A 146 -11.25 18.61 19.14
CA GLN A 146 -10.24 19.21 20.02
C GLN A 146 -8.84 18.61 19.83
N GLY A 147 -8.71 17.58 19.00
CA GLY A 147 -7.44 16.92 18.76
C GLY A 147 -6.55 17.62 17.76
N ARG A 148 -5.40 17.00 17.51
CA ARG A 148 -4.39 17.49 16.59
C ARG A 148 -3.86 16.38 15.70
N LEU A 149 -3.84 16.65 14.40
CA LEU A 149 -3.15 15.80 13.43
C LEU A 149 -1.64 16.01 13.57
N CYS A 150 -0.91 14.96 13.94
CA CYS A 150 0.54 15.01 14.10
C CYS A 150 1.26 14.51 12.86
N TRP A 151 0.72 13.46 12.24
CA TRP A 151 1.35 12.74 11.13
C TRP A 151 0.34 12.43 10.04
N LEU A 152 0.73 12.66 8.78
CA LEU A 152 0.01 12.19 7.61
C LEU A 152 0.91 11.21 6.85
N GLN A 153 0.44 9.98 6.66
CA GLN A 153 1.19 8.97 5.93
C GLN A 153 0.62 8.79 4.53
N ILE A 154 1.48 8.78 3.52
CA ILE A 154 1.11 8.54 2.13
C ILE A 154 1.98 7.43 1.55
N ALA A 155 1.35 6.31 1.21
CA ALA A 155 1.97 5.20 0.49
C ALA A 155 1.68 5.29 -1.01
N THR A 156 2.73 5.27 -1.81
CA THR A 156 2.68 5.04 -3.26
C THR A 156 3.05 3.58 -3.56
N LYS A 157 3.10 3.18 -4.84
CA LYS A 157 3.45 1.80 -5.22
C LYS A 157 4.82 1.34 -4.69
N ASN A 158 5.77 2.25 -4.54
CA ASN A 158 7.17 1.93 -4.24
C ASN A 158 7.79 2.80 -3.13
N LYS A 159 7.03 3.69 -2.52
CA LYS A 159 7.58 4.65 -1.55
C LYS A 159 6.54 5.10 -0.53
N ILE A 160 6.96 5.23 0.71
CA ILE A 160 6.14 5.72 1.82
C ILE A 160 6.68 7.08 2.27
N TYR A 161 5.78 8.04 2.47
CA TYR A 161 6.08 9.37 2.96
C TYR A 161 5.37 9.59 4.28
N LEU A 162 6.11 10.05 5.29
CA LEU A 162 5.59 10.41 6.60
C LEU A 162 5.74 11.92 6.75
N PHE A 163 4.65 12.66 6.57
CA PHE A 163 4.62 14.12 6.74
C PHE A 163 4.38 14.45 8.21
N ASP A 164 5.32 15.18 8.80
CA ASP A 164 5.20 15.72 10.15
C ASP A 164 4.32 16.97 10.13
N ILE A 165 3.01 16.77 10.24
CA ILE A 165 2.03 17.85 10.19
C ILE A 165 2.14 18.77 11.41
N LEU A 166 2.64 18.26 12.54
CA LEU A 166 2.89 19.07 13.73
C LEU A 166 3.91 20.17 13.47
N VAL A 167 5.02 19.83 12.79
CA VAL A 167 6.10 20.77 12.44
C VAL A 167 5.77 21.60 11.19
N LEU A 168 5.26 20.96 10.14
CA LEU A 168 4.95 21.65 8.88
C LEU A 168 3.74 22.61 9.02
N GLY A 169 2.81 22.27 9.91
CA GLY A 169 1.57 23.00 10.16
C GLY A 169 0.61 23.03 8.96
N ALA A 170 -0.40 23.91 9.02
CA ALA A 170 -1.39 24.08 7.96
C ALA A 170 -0.79 24.47 6.59
N ARG A 171 0.45 24.97 6.57
CA ARG A 171 1.18 25.28 5.34
C ARG A 171 1.42 24.04 4.48
N ALA A 172 1.53 22.84 5.07
CA ALA A 172 1.68 21.59 4.31
C ALA A 172 0.51 21.38 3.34
N PHE A 173 -0.71 21.67 3.80
CA PHE A 173 -1.93 21.57 3.01
C PHE A 173 -1.99 22.61 1.90
N LYS A 174 -1.74 23.88 2.26
CA LYS A 174 -1.69 25.01 1.31
C LYS A 174 -0.63 24.81 0.22
N ASN A 175 0.50 24.16 0.55
CA ASN A 175 1.62 23.94 -0.37
C ASN A 175 1.52 22.64 -1.19
N GLY A 176 0.36 21.97 -1.20
CA GLY A 176 0.06 20.94 -2.20
C GLY A 176 -0.63 19.69 -1.68
N LEU A 177 -0.64 19.42 -0.37
CA LEU A 177 -1.34 18.23 0.13
C LEU A 177 -2.85 18.32 -0.08
N SER A 178 -3.47 19.51 0.01
CA SER A 178 -4.89 19.68 -0.34
C SER A 178 -5.14 19.33 -1.80
N MET A 179 -4.27 19.81 -2.71
CA MET A 179 -4.38 19.51 -4.14
C MET A 179 -4.28 18.02 -4.46
N ILE A 180 -3.71 17.19 -3.58
CA ILE A 180 -3.66 15.74 -3.73
C ILE A 180 -4.91 15.10 -3.14
N LEU A 181 -5.25 15.44 -1.88
CA LEU A 181 -6.34 14.83 -1.13
C LEU A 181 -7.72 15.14 -1.74
N GLU A 182 -7.89 16.32 -2.32
CA GLU A 182 -9.15 16.77 -2.92
C GLU A 182 -9.27 16.41 -4.42
N ASN A 183 -8.20 15.89 -5.02
CA ASN A 183 -8.17 15.54 -6.44
C ASN A 183 -9.02 14.29 -6.75
N LYS A 184 -10.01 14.45 -7.63
CA LYS A 184 -10.91 13.37 -8.05
C LYS A 184 -10.23 12.31 -8.92
N SER A 185 -9.13 12.63 -9.59
CA SER A 185 -8.38 11.69 -10.44
C SER A 185 -7.37 10.82 -9.67
N ILE A 186 -7.11 11.14 -8.41
CA ILE A 186 -6.26 10.34 -7.52
C ILE A 186 -7.17 9.61 -6.53
N LEU A 187 -7.19 8.29 -6.56
CA LEU A 187 -7.92 7.47 -5.60
C LEU A 187 -7.13 7.36 -4.29
N LYS A 188 -7.75 7.74 -3.17
CA LYS A 188 -7.16 7.55 -1.85
C LYS A 188 -7.72 6.28 -1.23
N VAL A 189 -6.85 5.33 -0.92
CA VAL A 189 -7.20 4.09 -0.23
C VAL A 189 -6.96 4.29 1.26
N LEU A 190 -8.01 4.11 2.06
CA LEU A 190 -7.97 4.28 3.52
C LEU A 190 -8.59 3.05 4.21
N HIS A 191 -8.38 2.94 5.51
CA HIS A 191 -9.14 2.05 6.36
C HIS A 191 -9.87 2.90 7.40
N ASP A 192 -11.21 2.89 7.36
CA ASP A 192 -12.06 3.75 8.18
C ASP A 192 -11.73 5.25 8.03
N CYS A 193 -12.22 5.84 6.93
CA CYS A 193 -11.93 7.23 6.60
C CYS A 193 -12.63 8.27 7.49
N ARG A 194 -13.56 7.88 8.37
CA ARG A 194 -14.45 8.80 9.10
C ARG A 194 -13.69 9.82 9.94
N VAL A 195 -12.76 9.35 10.78
CA VAL A 195 -12.00 10.20 11.70
C VAL A 195 -11.09 11.15 10.92
N LEU A 196 -10.35 10.64 9.93
CA LEU A 196 -9.45 11.48 9.13
C LEU A 196 -10.22 12.51 8.29
N ALA A 197 -11.34 12.14 7.67
CA ALA A 197 -12.15 13.07 6.90
C ALA A 197 -12.68 14.22 7.77
N GLY A 198 -13.19 13.90 8.97
CA GLY A 198 -13.62 14.91 9.94
C GLY A 198 -12.47 15.81 10.40
N CYS A 199 -11.30 15.23 10.68
CA CYS A 199 -10.10 15.96 11.09
C CYS A 199 -9.60 16.93 10.00
N LEU A 200 -9.49 16.46 8.76
CA LEU A 200 -9.06 17.27 7.61
C LEU A 200 -9.98 18.47 7.37
N LEU A 201 -11.29 18.23 7.43
CA LEU A 201 -12.28 19.28 7.22
C LEU A 201 -12.25 20.31 8.35
N ALA A 202 -12.28 19.85 9.61
CA ALA A 202 -12.38 20.74 10.77
C ALA A 202 -11.13 21.59 11.00
N HIS A 203 -9.93 21.01 10.84
CA HIS A 203 -8.67 21.67 11.20
C HIS A 203 -7.98 22.36 10.02
N PHE A 204 -8.22 21.90 8.79
CA PHE A 204 -7.50 22.37 7.61
C PHE A 204 -8.40 22.83 6.47
N GLY A 205 -9.73 22.68 6.59
CA GLY A 205 -10.68 23.00 5.52
C GLY A 205 -10.55 22.11 4.30
N VAL A 206 -9.94 20.92 4.43
CA VAL A 206 -9.66 20.00 3.33
C VAL A 206 -10.75 18.95 3.24
N LYS A 207 -11.42 18.84 2.08
CA LYS A 207 -12.46 17.84 1.83
C LYS A 207 -11.91 16.70 0.98
N ILE A 208 -11.45 15.63 1.61
CA ILE A 208 -10.98 14.43 0.91
C ILE A 208 -12.08 13.89 -0.04
N THR A 209 -11.71 13.61 -1.29
CA THR A 209 -12.63 13.09 -2.33
C THR A 209 -12.12 11.77 -2.90
N ASN A 210 -12.89 11.06 -3.73
CA ASN A 210 -12.47 9.82 -4.40
C ASN A 210 -11.71 8.84 -3.46
N VAL A 211 -12.46 8.28 -2.50
CA VAL A 211 -11.94 7.40 -1.46
C VAL A 211 -12.38 5.96 -1.74
N PHE A 212 -11.44 5.02 -1.62
CA PHE A 212 -11.74 3.60 -1.44
C PHE A 212 -11.51 3.26 0.04
N ASP A 213 -12.58 2.94 0.77
CA ASP A 213 -12.48 2.53 2.17
C ASP A 213 -12.45 1.01 2.28
N THR A 214 -11.31 0.48 2.74
CA THR A 214 -11.08 -0.96 2.90
C THR A 214 -11.93 -1.59 3.99
N GLN A 215 -12.39 -0.82 4.99
CA GLN A 215 -13.29 -1.33 6.03
C GLN A 215 -14.70 -1.52 5.46
N VAL A 216 -15.19 -0.54 4.68
CA VAL A 216 -16.48 -0.66 3.98
C VAL A 216 -16.44 -1.83 2.98
N ALA A 217 -15.37 -1.94 2.19
CA ALA A 217 -15.20 -3.03 1.24
C ALA A 217 -15.12 -4.41 1.92
N ASP A 218 -14.47 -4.54 3.08
CA ASP A 218 -14.46 -5.77 3.88
C ASP A 218 -15.87 -6.17 4.36
N VAL A 219 -16.67 -5.21 4.83
CA VAL A 219 -18.08 -5.45 5.21
C VAL A 219 -18.90 -5.90 4.00
N MET A 220 -18.72 -5.26 2.84
CA MET A 220 -19.42 -5.63 1.61
C MET A 220 -19.02 -7.03 1.11
N CYS A 221 -17.75 -7.41 1.25
CA CYS A 221 -17.31 -8.77 0.95
C CYS A 221 -18.01 -9.78 1.87
N PHE A 222 -18.04 -9.51 3.18
CA PHE A 222 -18.73 -10.37 4.14
C PHE A 222 -20.24 -10.47 3.84
N TYR A 223 -20.87 -9.36 3.46
CA TYR A 223 -22.28 -9.32 3.07
C TYR A 223 -22.56 -10.23 1.87
N SER A 224 -21.73 -10.16 0.82
CA SER A 224 -21.84 -11.05 -0.35
C SER A 224 -21.60 -12.52 0.00
N GLU A 225 -20.57 -12.79 0.82
CA GLU A 225 -20.18 -14.15 1.24
C GLU A 225 -21.23 -14.84 2.10
N THR A 226 -22.01 -14.07 2.86
CA THR A 226 -23.07 -14.58 3.73
C THR A 226 -24.45 -14.52 3.08
N GLY A 227 -24.54 -14.11 1.81
CA GLY A 227 -25.81 -14.01 1.11
C GLY A 227 -26.73 -12.91 1.65
N GLY A 228 -26.17 -11.87 2.28
CA GLY A 228 -26.92 -10.68 2.69
C GLY A 228 -26.96 -10.40 4.19
N PHE A 229 -26.12 -11.04 5.00
CA PHE A 229 -26.01 -10.72 6.42
C PHE A 229 -24.88 -9.72 6.70
N LEU A 230 -25.09 -8.82 7.66
CA LEU A 230 -24.06 -7.91 8.14
C LEU A 230 -23.31 -8.50 9.33
N PRO A 231 -22.01 -8.19 9.50
CA PRO A 231 -21.26 -8.59 10.68
C PRO A 231 -21.66 -7.74 11.90
N ASP A 232 -21.53 -8.32 13.09
CA ASP A 232 -21.77 -7.68 14.39
C ASP A 232 -20.82 -6.50 14.67
N ARG A 233 -19.62 -6.53 14.09
CA ARG A 233 -18.67 -5.42 14.10
C ARG A 233 -17.83 -5.34 12.83
N VAL A 234 -17.21 -4.18 12.64
CA VAL A 234 -16.18 -3.97 11.62
C VAL A 234 -14.84 -4.54 12.06
N SER A 235 -14.03 -4.97 11.09
CA SER A 235 -12.66 -5.45 11.31
C SER A 235 -11.67 -4.29 11.48
N THR A 236 -10.60 -4.50 12.25
CA THR A 236 -9.44 -3.60 12.30
C THR A 236 -8.57 -3.76 11.05
N LEU A 237 -7.69 -2.79 10.77
CA LEU A 237 -6.75 -2.89 9.64
C LEU A 237 -5.89 -4.16 9.73
N GLN A 238 -5.40 -4.51 10.93
CA GLN A 238 -4.60 -5.70 11.15
C GLN A 238 -5.38 -6.97 10.78
N GLU A 239 -6.64 -7.08 11.22
CA GLU A 239 -7.50 -8.23 10.93
C GLU A 239 -7.76 -8.36 9.43
N VAL A 240 -8.09 -7.25 8.75
CA VAL A 240 -8.38 -7.25 7.30
C VAL A 240 -7.12 -7.61 6.51
N VAL A 241 -5.96 -7.05 6.85
CA VAL A 241 -4.69 -7.36 6.19
C VAL A 241 -4.31 -8.82 6.40
N SER A 242 -4.39 -9.32 7.64
CA SER A 242 -4.08 -10.73 7.93
C SER A 242 -5.01 -11.67 7.17
N PHE A 243 -6.31 -11.41 7.21
CA PHE A 243 -7.32 -12.28 6.62
C PHE A 243 -7.25 -12.31 5.08
N HIS A 244 -7.20 -11.15 4.42
CA HIS A 244 -7.29 -11.07 2.95
C HIS A 244 -5.94 -11.15 2.25
N LEU A 245 -4.87 -10.63 2.84
CA LEU A 245 -3.51 -10.69 2.26
C LEU A 245 -2.68 -11.87 2.78
N LYS A 246 -3.19 -12.63 3.74
CA LYS A 246 -2.49 -13.78 4.37
C LYS A 246 -1.15 -13.38 4.98
N VAL A 247 -1.06 -12.14 5.48
CA VAL A 247 0.12 -11.68 6.22
C VAL A 247 0.06 -12.24 7.65
N PRO A 248 1.13 -12.91 8.14
CA PRO A 248 1.15 -13.46 9.48
C PRO A 248 0.96 -12.39 10.56
N SER A 249 0.18 -12.69 11.60
CA SER A 249 -0.08 -11.75 12.71
C SER A 249 1.20 -11.30 13.42
N SER A 250 2.25 -12.14 13.45
CA SER A 250 3.56 -11.77 14.01
C SER A 250 4.18 -10.55 13.30
N GLN A 251 3.93 -10.39 12.00
CA GLN A 251 4.41 -9.24 11.21
C GLN A 251 3.52 -8.00 11.36
N LEU A 252 2.34 -8.14 11.98
CA LEU A 252 1.34 -7.07 12.13
C LEU A 252 1.12 -6.67 13.60
N SER A 253 1.90 -7.22 14.52
CA SER A 253 1.78 -6.98 15.96
C SER A 253 1.76 -5.48 16.30
N SER A 254 2.59 -4.67 15.65
CA SER A 254 2.62 -3.22 15.86
C SER A 254 1.31 -2.51 15.46
N LEU A 255 0.56 -3.02 14.48
CA LEU A 255 -0.78 -2.48 14.14
C LEU A 255 -1.83 -2.87 15.18
N GLN A 256 -1.71 -4.06 15.77
CA GLN A 256 -2.57 -4.46 16.87
C GLN A 256 -2.32 -3.57 18.10
N VAL A 257 -1.06 -3.36 18.47
CA VAL A 257 -0.67 -2.44 19.54
C VAL A 257 -1.20 -1.03 19.28
N LYS A 258 -1.06 -0.52 18.05
CA LYS A 258 -1.58 0.79 17.63
C LYS A 258 -3.08 0.96 17.94
N SER A 259 -3.88 -0.08 17.75
CA SER A 259 -5.33 -0.04 18.00
C SER A 259 -5.70 -0.05 19.48
N GLN A 260 -4.74 -0.31 20.36
CA GLN A 260 -4.92 -0.49 21.81
C GLN A 260 -4.10 0.49 22.65
N LEU A 261 -3.60 1.57 22.03
CA LEU A 261 -2.82 2.58 22.75
C LEU A 261 -3.68 3.31 23.79
N VAL A 262 -3.15 3.47 25.00
CA VAL A 262 -3.78 4.28 26.05
C VAL A 262 -3.45 5.78 25.88
N GLU A 263 -4.12 6.65 26.63
CA GLU A 263 -3.98 8.11 26.50
C GLU A 263 -2.52 8.59 26.56
N ASP A 264 -1.74 8.16 27.55
CA ASP A 264 -0.32 8.52 27.68
C ASP A 264 0.53 8.06 26.49
N GLU A 265 0.25 6.86 25.94
CA GLU A 265 0.94 6.34 24.77
C GLU A 265 0.56 7.11 23.48
N ILE A 266 -0.68 7.62 23.40
CA ILE A 266 -1.13 8.47 22.29
C ILE A 266 -0.37 9.81 22.30
N GLU A 267 0.00 10.34 23.46
CA GLU A 267 0.79 11.58 23.55
C GLU A 267 2.18 11.45 22.91
N MET A 268 2.69 10.24 22.72
CA MET A 268 3.95 10.01 21.98
C MET A 268 3.92 10.57 20.56
N PHE A 269 2.74 10.70 19.93
CA PHE A 269 2.63 11.33 18.61
C PHE A 269 3.00 12.83 18.61
N TYR A 270 3.06 13.49 19.77
CA TYR A 270 3.57 14.85 19.93
C TYR A 270 5.10 14.94 20.05
N GLN A 271 5.77 13.88 20.51
CA GLN A 271 7.19 13.94 20.82
C GLN A 271 8.05 14.13 19.56
N ARG A 272 9.09 14.97 19.67
CA ARG A 272 10.06 15.24 18.60
C ARG A 272 11.49 15.18 19.17
N PRO A 273 12.43 14.48 18.50
CA PRO A 273 12.23 13.65 17.30
C PRO A 273 11.29 12.47 17.57
N CYS A 274 10.51 12.07 16.57
CA CYS A 274 9.58 10.95 16.73
C CYS A 274 10.35 9.63 16.85
N PRO A 275 10.02 8.78 17.83
CA PRO A 275 10.67 7.48 17.98
C PRO A 275 10.58 6.65 16.70
N VAL A 276 11.69 6.02 16.30
CA VAL A 276 11.77 5.18 15.09
C VAL A 276 10.77 4.02 15.08
N PRO A 277 10.50 3.32 16.21
CA PRO A 277 9.46 2.29 16.24
C PRO A 277 8.07 2.81 15.83
N LEU A 278 7.74 4.04 16.25
CA LEU A 278 6.48 4.70 15.89
C LEU A 278 6.44 5.05 14.40
N LEU A 279 7.55 5.54 13.82
CA LEU A 279 7.66 5.78 12.38
C LEU A 279 7.46 4.48 11.56
N LYS A 280 8.05 3.36 12.00
CA LYS A 280 7.87 2.04 11.36
C LYS A 280 6.42 1.55 11.44
N MET A 281 5.77 1.69 12.61
CA MET A 281 4.36 1.37 12.79
C MET A 281 3.46 2.20 11.87
N MET A 282 3.71 3.51 11.78
CA MET A 282 2.99 4.41 10.87
C MET A 282 3.15 4.00 9.40
N ALA A 283 4.37 3.63 8.99
CA ALA A 283 4.62 3.14 7.64
C ALA A 283 3.90 1.80 7.35
N LEU A 284 3.90 0.86 8.31
CA LEU A 284 3.17 -0.42 8.21
C LEU A 284 1.66 -0.21 8.07
N SER A 285 1.10 0.84 8.67
CA SER A 285 -0.33 1.13 8.60
C SER A 285 -0.83 1.55 7.21
N VAL A 286 0.07 1.87 6.28
CA VAL A 286 -0.29 2.28 4.91
C VAL A 286 0.28 1.39 3.81
N ILE A 287 1.33 0.61 4.08
CA ILE A 287 2.01 -0.19 3.05
C ILE A 287 1.10 -1.22 2.39
N HIS A 288 0.14 -1.77 3.14
CA HIS A 288 -0.75 -2.82 2.67
C HIS A 288 -2.04 -2.32 2.02
N LEU A 289 -2.35 -1.02 2.10
CA LEU A 289 -3.65 -0.49 1.66
C LEU A 289 -3.91 -0.70 0.16
N GLN A 290 -2.92 -0.41 -0.70
CA GLN A 290 -3.10 -0.58 -2.15
C GLN A 290 -3.24 -2.06 -2.56
N PRO A 291 -2.38 -3.00 -2.10
CA PRO A 291 -2.61 -4.43 -2.34
C PRO A 291 -3.95 -4.92 -1.78
N LEU A 292 -4.33 -4.46 -0.58
CA LEU A 292 -5.58 -4.83 0.06
C LEU A 292 -6.80 -4.41 -0.76
N ARG A 293 -6.79 -3.19 -1.33
CA ARG A 293 -7.83 -2.74 -2.26
C ARG A 293 -8.00 -3.72 -3.42
N LEU A 294 -6.93 -4.16 -4.06
CA LEU A 294 -7.02 -5.06 -5.21
C LEU A 294 -7.65 -6.40 -4.80
N ARG A 295 -7.22 -6.97 -3.67
CA ARG A 295 -7.78 -8.23 -3.17
C ARG A 295 -9.24 -8.11 -2.76
N LEU A 296 -9.65 -6.99 -2.17
CA LEU A 296 -11.05 -6.75 -1.84
C LEU A 296 -11.91 -6.56 -3.10
N LEU A 297 -11.40 -5.88 -4.13
CA LEU A 297 -12.08 -5.75 -5.41
C LEU A 297 -12.27 -7.12 -6.10
N ASP A 298 -11.23 -7.98 -6.10
CA ASP A 298 -11.36 -9.34 -6.62
C ASP A 298 -12.52 -10.09 -5.94
N LYS A 299 -12.63 -9.96 -4.61
CA LYS A 299 -13.68 -10.61 -3.83
C LYS A 299 -15.07 -10.03 -4.11
N LEU A 300 -15.20 -8.70 -4.19
CA LEU A 300 -16.46 -8.04 -4.54
C LEU A 300 -16.97 -8.44 -5.94
N MET A 301 -16.06 -8.80 -6.85
CA MET A 301 -16.39 -9.23 -8.21
C MET A 301 -16.65 -10.74 -8.33
N THR A 302 -16.56 -11.52 -7.25
CA THR A 302 -16.67 -12.99 -7.32
C THR A 302 -17.97 -13.46 -7.97
N ASP A 303 -19.11 -12.89 -7.54
CA ASP A 303 -20.43 -13.29 -8.05
C ASP A 303 -20.62 -12.89 -9.51
N TYR A 304 -20.16 -11.70 -9.87
CA TYR A 304 -20.14 -11.25 -11.25
C TYR A 304 -19.34 -12.22 -12.14
N MET A 305 -18.14 -12.62 -11.71
CA MET A 305 -17.30 -13.53 -12.47
C MET A 305 -17.95 -14.91 -12.61
N ALA A 306 -18.55 -15.44 -11.54
CA ALA A 306 -19.26 -16.73 -11.58
C ALA A 306 -20.44 -16.70 -12.58
N LEU A 307 -21.19 -15.59 -12.64
CA LEU A 307 -22.30 -15.44 -13.59
C LEU A 307 -21.80 -15.31 -15.04
N VAL A 308 -20.69 -14.59 -15.26
CA VAL A 308 -20.05 -14.53 -16.59
C VAL A 308 -19.56 -15.92 -17.01
N ASP A 309 -18.97 -16.69 -16.10
CA ASP A 309 -18.56 -18.07 -16.38
C ASP A 309 -19.79 -18.95 -16.69
N SER A 310 -20.91 -18.76 -15.99
CA SER A 310 -22.15 -19.46 -16.33
C SER A 310 -22.66 -19.10 -17.72
N TYR A 311 -22.54 -17.83 -18.14
CA TYR A 311 -22.86 -17.42 -19.50
C TYR A 311 -21.99 -18.16 -20.50
N LEU A 312 -20.67 -18.12 -20.33
CA LEU A 312 -19.69 -18.74 -21.24
C LEU A 312 -19.84 -20.27 -21.34
N ASN A 313 -20.32 -20.92 -20.28
CA ASN A 313 -20.56 -22.37 -20.25
C ASN A 313 -21.96 -22.79 -20.72
N SER A 314 -22.84 -21.85 -21.06
CA SER A 314 -24.16 -22.17 -21.63
C SER A 314 -24.03 -22.79 -23.02
N SER A 315 -24.96 -23.68 -23.40
CA SER A 315 -24.90 -24.43 -24.66
C SER A 315 -25.07 -23.57 -25.92
N HIS A 316 -25.47 -22.31 -25.77
CA HIS A 316 -25.77 -21.37 -26.85
C HIS A 316 -24.57 -20.97 -27.74
N TYR A 317 -23.35 -21.41 -27.42
CA TYR A 317 -22.17 -21.21 -28.29
C TYR A 317 -22.00 -22.27 -29.38
N LYS A 318 -22.92 -23.26 -29.47
CA LYS A 318 -22.93 -24.19 -30.60
C LYS A 318 -23.49 -23.51 -31.85
N PRO A 319 -22.77 -23.54 -32.99
CA PRO A 319 -23.19 -22.85 -34.22
C PRO A 319 -24.63 -23.18 -34.67
N ASP A 320 -25.06 -24.43 -34.48
CA ASP A 320 -26.35 -24.94 -34.94
C ASP A 320 -27.55 -24.50 -34.06
N GLU A 321 -27.32 -24.00 -32.83
CA GLU A 321 -28.39 -23.59 -31.89
C GLU A 321 -28.69 -22.07 -31.95
N LEU A 322 -27.89 -21.30 -32.68
CA LEU A 322 -28.04 -19.84 -32.83
C LEU A 322 -29.15 -19.44 -33.82
N GLU A 323 -29.60 -20.35 -34.69
CA GLU A 323 -30.61 -20.06 -35.74
C GLU A 323 -32.03 -19.84 -35.19
N HIS A 324 -32.30 -20.22 -33.93
CA HIS A 324 -33.63 -20.15 -33.30
C HIS A 324 -33.77 -19.12 -32.17
N ILE A 325 -32.78 -18.28 -31.93
CA ILE A 325 -32.87 -17.26 -30.88
C ILE A 325 -33.65 -16.05 -31.41
N SER A 326 -34.92 -15.91 -31.01
CA SER A 326 -35.70 -14.71 -31.32
C SER A 326 -35.14 -13.49 -30.57
N MET A 327 -35.23 -12.31 -31.17
CA MET A 327 -34.78 -11.06 -30.55
C MET A 327 -35.53 -10.73 -29.25
N GLU A 328 -36.75 -11.27 -29.09
CA GLU A 328 -37.61 -11.11 -27.91
C GLU A 328 -37.13 -11.99 -26.75
N SER A 329 -36.65 -13.21 -27.04
CA SER A 329 -36.02 -14.13 -26.08
C SER A 329 -34.70 -13.59 -25.51
N MET A 330 -33.94 -12.81 -26.30
CA MET A 330 -32.70 -12.17 -25.83
C MET A 330 -32.89 -11.06 -24.78
N LEU A 331 -34.11 -10.53 -24.64
CA LEU A 331 -34.43 -9.48 -23.67
C LEU A 331 -34.98 -10.05 -22.35
N GLU A 332 -35.28 -11.36 -22.30
CA GLU A 332 -35.68 -12.03 -21.06
C GLU A 332 -34.49 -12.25 -20.12
N LEU A 333 -34.74 -12.30 -18.81
CA LEU A 333 -33.69 -12.55 -17.81
C LEU A 333 -33.19 -14.01 -17.93
N PRO A 334 -31.92 -14.24 -18.34
CA PRO A 334 -31.41 -15.58 -18.58
C PRO A 334 -31.36 -16.43 -17.31
N ARG A 335 -31.49 -17.75 -17.48
CA ARG A 335 -31.55 -18.71 -16.36
C ARG A 335 -30.26 -18.68 -15.53
N GLU A 336 -29.14 -18.42 -16.19
CA GLU A 336 -27.80 -18.27 -15.62
C GLU A 336 -27.78 -17.11 -14.62
N LEU A 337 -28.36 -15.94 -14.95
CA LEU A 337 -28.40 -14.81 -14.02
C LEU A 337 -29.31 -15.07 -12.81
N ARG A 338 -30.35 -15.90 -12.97
CA ARG A 338 -31.23 -16.31 -11.85
C ARG A 338 -30.49 -17.18 -10.83
N GLN A 339 -29.35 -17.77 -11.18
CA GLN A 339 -28.52 -18.52 -10.23
C GLN A 339 -28.00 -17.65 -9.08
N LEU A 340 -27.91 -16.32 -9.27
CA LEU A 340 -27.49 -15.39 -8.21
C LEU A 340 -28.36 -15.55 -6.95
N GLU A 341 -29.68 -15.72 -7.10
CA GLU A 341 -30.56 -15.93 -5.96
C GLU A 341 -30.29 -17.24 -5.23
N HIS A 342 -29.98 -18.31 -5.97
CA HIS A 342 -29.62 -19.60 -5.37
C HIS A 342 -28.29 -19.49 -4.62
N MET A 343 -27.28 -18.86 -5.22
CA MET A 343 -25.99 -18.58 -4.56
C MET A 343 -26.19 -17.80 -3.26
N CYS A 344 -27.08 -16.80 -3.24
CA CYS A 344 -27.39 -16.05 -2.03
C CYS A 344 -28.06 -16.93 -0.97
N ARG A 345 -29.06 -17.74 -1.32
CA ARG A 345 -29.76 -18.62 -0.37
C ARG A 345 -28.83 -19.68 0.23
N ASP A 346 -27.98 -20.30 -0.58
CA ASP A 346 -27.01 -21.30 -0.12
C ASP A 346 -26.03 -20.68 0.89
N ARG A 347 -25.57 -19.46 0.60
CA ARG A 347 -24.68 -18.70 1.51
C ARG A 347 -25.38 -18.27 2.80
N GLN A 348 -26.66 -17.89 2.74
CA GLN A 348 -27.43 -17.58 3.94
C GLN A 348 -27.52 -18.78 4.87
N GLN A 349 -27.84 -19.95 4.32
CA GLN A 349 -27.91 -21.20 5.10
C GLN A 349 -26.54 -21.52 5.72
N TRP A 350 -25.49 -21.52 4.90
CA TRP A 350 -24.11 -21.71 5.37
C TRP A 350 -23.73 -20.71 6.48
N ALA A 351 -24.09 -19.44 6.33
CA ALA A 351 -23.73 -18.40 7.28
C ALA A 351 -24.44 -18.56 8.64
N VAL A 352 -25.72 -18.93 8.65
CA VAL A 352 -26.51 -19.17 9.88
C VAL A 352 -26.00 -20.41 10.62
N ASP A 353 -25.53 -21.42 9.89
CA ASP A 353 -24.91 -22.61 10.48
C ASP A 353 -23.52 -22.30 11.04
N ARG A 354 -22.76 -21.44 10.35
CA ARG A 354 -21.38 -21.08 10.68
C ARG A 354 -21.26 -20.08 11.83
N TYR A 355 -22.12 -19.07 11.88
CA TYR A 355 -22.00 -17.92 12.77
C TYR A 355 -23.22 -17.80 13.69
N PRO A 356 -23.01 -17.54 15.00
CA PRO A 356 -24.10 -17.13 15.88
C PRO A 356 -24.75 -15.83 15.39
N VAL A 357 -26.08 -15.77 15.47
CA VAL A 357 -26.86 -14.55 15.19
C VAL A 357 -27.04 -13.81 16.51
N THR A 358 -26.73 -12.53 16.52
CA THR A 358 -26.96 -11.63 17.67
C THR A 358 -28.43 -11.22 17.77
N ASP A 359 -28.85 -10.68 18.92
CA ASP A 359 -30.22 -10.18 19.13
C ASP A 359 -30.64 -9.08 18.13
N LYS A 360 -29.67 -8.43 17.48
CA LYS A 360 -29.88 -7.40 16.45
C LYS A 360 -29.95 -7.96 15.03
N GLY A 361 -29.93 -9.28 14.85
CA GLY A 361 -29.92 -9.93 13.54
C GLY A 361 -28.58 -9.85 12.79
N LEU A 362 -27.49 -9.48 13.48
CA LEU A 362 -26.13 -9.43 12.91
C LEU A 362 -25.39 -10.74 13.20
N LEU A 363 -24.44 -11.13 12.34
CA LEU A 363 -23.62 -12.34 12.54
C LEU A 363 -22.37 -12.04 13.36
N ALA A 364 -22.12 -12.84 14.39
CA ALA A 364 -20.92 -12.79 15.23
C ALA A 364 -19.69 -13.30 14.46
N ARG A 365 -19.14 -12.47 13.57
CA ARG A 365 -18.11 -12.85 12.58
C ARG A 365 -16.86 -13.45 13.22
N PHE A 366 -16.48 -12.95 14.39
CA PHE A 366 -15.27 -13.35 15.10
C PHE A 366 -15.50 -14.45 16.14
N ASN A 367 -16.72 -14.97 16.26
CA ASN A 367 -17.04 -16.11 17.10
C ASN A 367 -17.72 -17.24 16.30
N PRO A 368 -17.02 -17.82 15.31
CA PRO A 368 -17.53 -18.95 14.54
C PRO A 368 -17.93 -20.14 15.41
N ARG A 369 -19.04 -20.82 15.11
CA ARG A 369 -19.36 -22.12 15.73
C ARG A 369 -18.26 -23.13 15.39
N ASN A 370 -17.87 -23.97 16.36
CA ASN A 370 -16.98 -25.10 16.09
C ASN A 370 -17.74 -26.11 15.23
N GLN A 371 -17.20 -26.47 14.07
CA GLN A 371 -17.79 -27.56 13.29
C GLN A 371 -17.60 -28.87 14.06
N SER A 372 -18.69 -29.60 14.31
CA SER A 372 -18.61 -31.04 14.56
C SER A 372 -18.06 -31.73 13.30
N PRO A 373 -17.20 -32.76 13.43
CA PRO A 373 -16.51 -33.42 12.31
C PRO A 373 -17.43 -34.33 11.50
N SER A 374 -18.55 -33.80 11.01
CA SER A 374 -19.51 -34.55 10.21
C SER A 374 -20.18 -33.60 9.23
N GLN A 375 -19.44 -33.23 8.18
CA GLN A 375 -19.93 -32.99 6.81
C GLN A 375 -18.73 -32.66 5.92
N THR A 376 -17.95 -33.68 5.60
CA THR A 376 -17.11 -33.73 4.40
C THR A 376 -18.04 -33.77 3.19
N SER A 377 -17.92 -32.80 2.28
CA SER A 377 -18.43 -32.97 0.91
C SER A 377 -17.51 -33.94 0.14
N PRO A 378 -18.04 -34.75 -0.78
CA PRO A 378 -17.28 -35.82 -1.42
C PRO A 378 -16.49 -35.28 -2.62
N ALA A 379 -15.17 -35.20 -2.48
CA ALA A 379 -14.27 -35.19 -3.63
C ALA A 379 -12.88 -35.69 -3.18
N ALA A 380 -12.39 -36.70 -3.90
CA ALA A 380 -11.11 -37.39 -3.75
C ALA A 380 -11.02 -38.50 -2.69
N GLU A 381 -11.70 -39.62 -2.96
CA GLU A 381 -11.11 -40.94 -2.68
C GLU A 381 -10.66 -41.54 -4.02
N GLU A 382 -9.35 -41.69 -4.19
CA GLU A 382 -8.75 -42.79 -4.97
C GLU A 382 -7.40 -43.14 -4.33
N GLN A 383 -7.43 -44.22 -3.52
CA GLN A 383 -6.47 -45.33 -3.35
C GLN A 383 -4.96 -45.00 -3.35
N CYS A 384 -4.16 -45.51 -2.41
CA CYS A 384 -3.94 -46.96 -2.29
C CYS A 384 -3.35 -47.37 -0.93
N HIS A 385 -3.82 -48.53 -0.48
CA HIS A 385 -3.46 -49.25 0.73
C HIS A 385 -2.06 -49.86 0.70
N THR A 386 -1.48 -50.06 1.89
CA THR A 386 -0.88 -51.31 2.45
C THR A 386 -0.10 -50.87 3.70
N GLY A 387 -0.10 -51.51 4.87
CA GLY A 387 -0.67 -52.74 5.43
C GLY A 387 -0.03 -52.94 6.83
N ASN A 388 -0.67 -53.76 7.66
CA ASN A 388 -0.29 -54.27 9.00
C ASN A 388 -0.75 -53.42 10.21
N GLN A 389 -1.90 -53.74 10.83
CA GLN A 389 -2.21 -54.86 11.75
C GLN A 389 -1.68 -54.69 13.19
N SER A 390 -2.65 -54.44 14.08
CA SER A 390 -2.92 -55.15 15.34
C SER A 390 -1.92 -55.04 16.50
N GLN A 391 -2.28 -54.29 17.54
CA GLN A 391 -2.85 -54.84 18.79
C GLN A 391 -2.99 -53.74 19.85
N ALA A 392 -4.17 -53.69 20.46
CA ALA A 392 -4.42 -52.97 21.69
C ALA A 392 -3.97 -53.84 22.86
N ASP A 393 -3.25 -53.27 23.81
CA ASP A 393 -3.29 -53.72 25.19
C ASP A 393 -3.10 -52.54 26.15
N SER A 394 -3.98 -52.54 27.15
CA SER A 394 -4.20 -51.53 28.17
C SER A 394 -3.28 -51.73 29.36
N PHE A 395 -2.47 -50.73 29.76
CA PHE A 395 -2.02 -50.57 31.15
C PHE A 395 -1.64 -49.10 31.43
N GLN A 396 -2.22 -48.53 32.49
CA GLN A 396 -1.76 -47.32 33.20
C GLN A 396 -1.28 -47.73 34.60
N PRO A 397 -0.61 -46.87 35.40
CA PRO A 397 0.34 -45.81 35.07
C PRO A 397 1.65 -45.95 35.90
N ALA A 398 2.78 -45.42 35.42
CA ALA A 398 3.94 -45.19 36.26
C ALA A 398 4.60 -43.86 35.89
N ALA A 399 4.74 -43.01 36.91
CA ALA A 399 5.36 -41.70 36.84
C ALA A 399 6.83 -41.80 36.45
N VAL A 400 7.23 -41.10 35.40
CA VAL A 400 8.62 -40.73 35.14
C VAL A 400 8.64 -39.32 34.57
N GLU A 401 9.58 -38.55 35.11
CA GLU A 401 9.79 -37.12 34.99
C GLU A 401 9.88 -36.61 33.55
N SER A 402 9.26 -35.44 33.35
CA SER A 402 9.34 -34.62 32.15
C SER A 402 10.76 -34.10 31.89
N PRO A 403 11.35 -34.32 30.70
CA PRO A 403 12.48 -33.54 30.26
C PRO A 403 12.00 -32.20 29.69
N SER A 404 12.56 -31.14 30.24
CA SER A 404 12.46 -29.75 29.81
C SER A 404 12.76 -29.58 28.32
N LEU A 405 11.73 -29.29 27.54
CA LEU A 405 11.89 -28.68 26.22
C LEU A 405 12.32 -27.23 26.42
N THR A 406 13.60 -27.02 26.14
CA THR A 406 14.30 -25.74 26.11
C THR A 406 13.54 -24.79 25.18
N GLN A 407 13.02 -23.70 25.75
CA GLN A 407 12.46 -22.58 25.00
C GLN A 407 13.54 -22.00 24.08
N ALA A 408 13.36 -22.12 22.78
CA ALA A 408 14.00 -21.21 21.83
C ALA A 408 13.41 -19.80 22.05
N PRO A 409 14.21 -18.73 22.05
CA PRO A 409 13.73 -17.41 22.42
C PRO A 409 12.83 -16.88 21.30
N VAL A 410 11.55 -16.71 21.60
CA VAL A 410 10.64 -15.88 20.81
C VAL A 410 11.02 -14.43 21.08
N LEU A 411 11.89 -13.86 20.24
CA LEU A 411 12.17 -12.43 20.23
C LEU A 411 11.04 -11.68 19.53
N GLY A 412 10.45 -10.71 20.23
CA GLY A 412 9.46 -9.78 19.70
C GLY A 412 8.06 -9.90 20.32
N SER A 413 7.96 -9.95 21.65
CA SER A 413 6.68 -9.85 22.35
C SER A 413 6.15 -8.41 22.27
N VAL A 414 4.84 -8.24 22.39
CA VAL A 414 4.18 -6.91 22.52
C VAL A 414 4.81 -6.06 23.64
N LEU A 415 5.36 -6.72 24.66
CA LEU A 415 6.11 -6.09 25.73
C LEU A 415 7.40 -5.45 25.23
N ASP A 416 8.15 -6.07 24.32
CA ASP A 416 9.40 -5.49 23.78
C ASP A 416 9.14 -4.22 22.95
N LEU A 417 8.00 -4.12 22.25
CA LEU A 417 7.61 -2.87 21.57
C LEU A 417 7.12 -1.81 22.55
N ARG A 418 6.36 -2.19 23.59
CA ARG A 418 5.97 -1.28 24.69
C ARG A 418 7.16 -0.84 25.54
N GLU A 419 8.12 -1.73 25.79
CA GLU A 419 9.37 -1.48 26.51
C GLU A 419 10.31 -0.64 25.66
N LYS A 420 10.43 -0.88 24.34
CA LYS A 420 11.14 0.02 23.41
C LYS A 420 10.46 1.38 23.25
N MET A 421 9.13 1.44 23.38
CA MET A 421 8.39 2.70 23.44
C MET A 421 8.58 3.40 24.79
N SER A 422 8.69 2.66 25.89
CA SER A 422 8.88 3.16 27.26
C SER A 422 10.34 3.54 27.57
N SER A 423 11.34 2.83 27.03
CA SER A 423 12.76 3.11 27.25
C SER A 423 13.23 4.34 26.50
N ALA A 424 12.61 4.65 25.35
CA ALA A 424 12.77 5.93 24.66
C ALA A 424 12.29 7.12 25.51
N GLN A 425 11.47 6.88 26.54
CA GLN A 425 11.00 7.91 27.48
C GLN A 425 12.01 8.20 28.60
N GLU A 426 12.85 7.23 28.97
CA GLU A 426 13.86 7.38 30.04
C GLU A 426 15.21 7.96 29.56
N GLU A 427 15.58 7.74 28.30
CA GLU A 427 16.84 8.29 27.74
C GLU A 427 16.78 9.81 27.43
N GLY A 428 15.63 10.46 27.63
CA GLY A 428 15.44 11.91 27.44
C GLY A 428 15.65 12.77 28.68
N THR A 429 15.84 12.19 29.87
CA THR A 429 15.97 12.94 31.13
C THR A 429 17.39 12.89 31.71
N GLY A 430 18.33 13.48 30.99
CA GLY A 430 19.67 13.78 31.49
C GLY A 430 19.70 15.13 32.23
N ARG A 431 19.60 15.09 33.56
CA ARG A 431 19.97 16.12 34.57
C ARG A 431 19.87 17.60 34.15
N LEU A 432 18.81 18.28 34.57
CA LEU A 432 18.86 19.70 34.95
C LEU A 432 18.21 19.92 36.31
N SER A 433 18.96 20.59 37.17
CA SER A 433 18.66 20.94 38.56
C SER A 433 17.43 21.84 38.70
N HIS A 434 16.75 21.68 39.84
CA HIS A 434 15.60 22.47 40.32
C HIS A 434 15.63 23.95 39.95
N GLY A 435 14.60 24.38 39.20
CA GLY A 435 14.19 25.76 39.04
C GLY A 435 12.66 25.82 38.98
N SER A 436 12.04 26.43 39.99
CA SER A 436 10.61 26.68 40.03
C SER A 436 10.18 27.58 38.86
N HIS A 437 9.42 27.05 37.90
CA HIS A 437 8.70 27.86 36.94
C HIS A 437 7.22 27.49 36.91
N ARG A 438 6.41 28.47 37.31
CA ARG A 438 4.94 28.48 37.22
C ARG A 438 4.51 28.17 35.78
N PHE A 439 3.63 27.18 35.62
CA PHE A 439 2.87 26.97 34.39
C PHE A 439 2.00 28.21 34.12
N LEU A 440 2.34 28.98 33.09
CA LEU A 440 1.43 29.95 32.50
C LEU A 440 0.55 29.22 31.50
N HIS A 441 -0.75 29.20 31.76
CA HIS A 441 -1.78 28.74 30.83
C HIS A 441 -1.68 29.48 29.47
N PRO A 442 -2.00 28.83 28.34
CA PRO A 442 -2.11 29.51 27.06
C PRO A 442 -3.32 30.47 27.07
N PRO A 443 -3.28 31.57 26.30
CA PRO A 443 -4.33 32.59 26.35
C PRO A 443 -5.65 32.05 25.79
N ARG A 444 -6.72 32.24 26.55
CA ARG A 444 -8.10 32.04 26.11
C ARG A 444 -8.38 32.99 24.93
N CYS A 445 -8.59 32.45 23.74
CA CYS A 445 -9.26 33.19 22.68
C CYS A 445 -10.74 33.32 23.04
N THR A 446 -11.10 34.45 23.65
CA THR A 446 -12.49 34.92 23.73
C THR A 446 -12.88 35.52 22.38
N LEU A 447 -13.76 34.84 21.64
CA LEU A 447 -14.58 35.49 20.61
C LEU A 447 -16.00 35.66 21.18
N PRO A 448 -16.68 36.79 20.94
CA PRO A 448 -17.96 37.07 21.58
C PRO A 448 -19.07 36.21 20.98
N LEU A 449 -19.90 35.65 21.86
CA LEU A 449 -21.25 35.20 21.53
C LEU A 449 -22.05 36.41 21.03
N HIS A 450 -22.65 36.28 19.84
CA HIS A 450 -23.91 36.97 19.56
C HIS A 450 -24.98 35.92 19.26
N GLN A 451 -25.94 35.88 20.17
CA GLN A 451 -27.23 35.23 20.01
C GLN A 451 -27.96 35.85 18.80
N ASN A 452 -28.60 35.00 17.99
CA ASN A 452 -29.97 35.21 17.52
C ASN A 452 -30.53 33.91 16.94
N PHE A 453 -31.25 33.18 17.80
CA PHE A 453 -32.31 32.26 17.42
C PHE A 453 -33.54 33.10 17.06
N ARG A 454 -34.05 33.01 15.83
CA ARG A 454 -35.50 33.07 15.54
C ARG A 454 -35.84 32.34 14.25
N GLN A 455 -36.72 31.36 14.42
CA GLN A 455 -37.66 30.78 13.45
C GLN A 455 -38.12 31.74 12.34
N CYS A 456 -38.17 31.24 11.10
CA CYS A 456 -39.36 31.30 10.25
C CYS A 456 -39.20 30.35 9.05
N CYS A 457 -39.95 29.24 9.07
CA CYS A 457 -40.43 28.57 7.87
C CYS A 457 -41.80 29.18 7.54
N VAL A 458 -42.02 29.78 6.36
CA VAL A 458 -43.27 29.75 5.56
C VAL A 458 -42.96 30.23 4.12
N LEU A 459 -43.24 29.33 3.17
CA LEU A 459 -43.75 29.47 1.79
C LEU A 459 -43.70 30.81 1.04
N GLN A 460 -43.13 30.80 -0.19
CA GLN A 460 -43.80 31.13 -1.48
C GLN A 460 -42.78 31.02 -2.65
N ARG A 461 -42.95 30.06 -3.57
CA ARG A 461 -43.44 30.25 -4.95
C ARG A 461 -43.06 31.59 -5.61
N GLY A 462 -42.27 31.49 -6.69
CA GLY A 462 -42.03 32.54 -7.66
C GLY A 462 -41.30 31.98 -8.88
N GLU A 463 -42.06 31.57 -9.89
CA GLU A 463 -41.59 31.29 -11.25
C GLU A 463 -41.07 32.59 -11.89
N MET A 464 -40.00 32.50 -12.69
CA MET A 464 -39.79 33.35 -13.88
C MET A 464 -38.74 32.72 -14.81
N THR A 465 -39.25 32.13 -15.89
CA THR A 465 -38.84 32.23 -17.30
C THR A 465 -37.35 32.29 -17.72
N ALA A 466 -37.03 31.41 -18.68
CA ALA A 466 -35.76 31.12 -19.37
C ALA A 466 -35.22 32.28 -20.25
N PRO A 467 -34.04 32.15 -20.93
CA PRO A 467 -33.94 31.29 -22.12
C PRO A 467 -32.64 30.48 -22.28
N SER A 468 -32.78 29.46 -23.12
CA SER A 468 -31.76 28.65 -23.79
C SER A 468 -30.70 29.46 -24.55
N ALA A 469 -29.44 29.03 -24.48
CA ALA A 469 -28.47 29.27 -25.54
C ALA A 469 -27.51 28.07 -25.66
N SER A 470 -27.34 27.65 -26.90
CA SER A 470 -26.66 26.47 -27.42
C SER A 470 -25.14 26.59 -27.40
N GLN A 471 -24.50 25.41 -27.50
CA GLN A 471 -23.11 25.20 -27.85
C GLN A 471 -22.72 25.95 -29.14
N GLN A 472 -21.69 26.81 -29.06
CA GLN A 472 -20.62 27.07 -30.05
C GLN A 472 -19.96 28.41 -29.72
N ASP A 473 -18.66 28.50 -30.00
CA ASP A 473 -17.82 29.72 -30.04
C ASP A 473 -17.31 30.34 -28.73
N VAL A 474 -16.17 29.84 -28.23
CA VAL A 474 -14.99 30.67 -27.93
C VAL A 474 -13.73 29.83 -28.19
N ALA A 475 -13.41 29.64 -29.46
CA ALA A 475 -12.15 29.08 -29.94
C ALA A 475 -11.45 30.12 -30.84
N GLU A 476 -11.05 31.25 -30.28
CA GLU A 476 -10.10 32.17 -30.90
C GLU A 476 -9.37 32.96 -29.81
N LEU A 477 -8.33 32.34 -29.25
CA LEU A 477 -7.21 33.00 -28.59
C LEU A 477 -6.19 31.89 -28.29
N PHE A 478 -4.95 32.08 -28.74
CA PHE A 478 -3.79 31.16 -28.69
C PHE A 478 -3.42 30.37 -29.96
N LEU A 479 -3.30 31.07 -31.10
CA LEU A 479 -2.34 30.70 -32.15
C LEU A 479 -1.71 31.96 -32.78
N ALA A 480 -0.71 32.54 -32.13
CA ALA A 480 0.26 33.44 -32.77
C ALA A 480 1.47 33.72 -31.86
N SER A 481 2.53 32.92 -31.97
CA SER A 481 3.90 33.46 -32.05
C SER A 481 4.95 32.39 -32.31
N SER A 482 5.74 32.67 -33.34
CA SER A 482 7.13 32.21 -33.56
C SER A 482 7.38 30.80 -34.11
N ARG A 483 7.06 30.63 -35.40
CA ARG A 483 7.95 29.96 -36.36
C ARG A 483 8.15 30.86 -37.58
N LYS A 484 9.28 31.56 -37.65
CA LYS A 484 9.92 32.03 -38.89
C LYS A 484 11.41 32.21 -38.62
N GLY A 485 12.27 31.57 -39.41
CA GLY A 485 13.71 31.78 -39.33
C GLY A 485 14.57 30.67 -39.94
N GLY A 486 14.48 30.49 -41.26
CA GLY A 486 15.40 29.74 -42.13
C GLY A 486 14.87 29.90 -43.55
N THR A 487 15.61 30.27 -44.59
CA THR A 487 17.02 30.04 -44.95
C THR A 487 17.48 31.04 -46.04
N SER A 488 18.75 30.92 -46.46
CA SER A 488 19.50 31.54 -47.59
C SER A 488 20.46 32.68 -47.17
N ASN A 489 21.76 32.74 -47.53
CA ASN A 489 22.59 32.08 -48.55
C ASN A 489 24.09 32.07 -48.12
N LEU A 490 24.88 31.26 -48.86
CA LEU A 490 26.35 31.07 -48.92
C LEU A 490 26.97 29.99 -48.02
#